data_AF-A0A7X9ADH6-F1
#
_entry.id   AF-A0A7X9ADH6-F1
#
_cell.length_a   1.000
_cell.length_b   1.000
_cell.length_c   1.000
_cell.angle_alpha   90.00
_cell.angle_beta   90.00
_cell.angle_gamma   90.00
#
_symmetry.space_group_name_H-M   'P 1'
#
loop_
_entity.id
_entity.type
_entity.pdbx_description
1 polymer ?
#
loop_
_entity_poly.entity_id
_entity_poly.type
_entity_poly.pdbx_seq_one_letter_code
_entity_poly.pdbx_strand_id
1 'polypeptide(L)'
;MTRLYKRSEVVKAKDAAPTAMVGGSFDPIHLGHLHLVHSVATKTIYRRFIFVPVGRNHFKPHANPAAEHHRLAMVKASLEAYTDLYPDDPPIELIVDECELHRKGISYTID
;
A
#
# COMPACT_ATOMS: atom_id res chain seq x y z
N MET A 1 11.02 36.77 3.10
CA MET A 1 12.14 35.81 2.96
C MET A 1 11.54 34.48 2.54
N THR A 2 11.16 34.37 1.26
CA THR A 2 10.34 33.28 0.72
C THR A 2 11.25 32.17 0.25
N ARG A 3 11.33 31.07 1.02
CA ARG A 3 12.18 29.92 0.71
C ARG A 3 11.53 29.14 -0.44
N LEU A 4 11.98 29.43 -1.66
CA LEU A 4 11.62 28.68 -2.86
C LEU A 4 12.05 27.23 -2.67
N TYR A 5 11.08 26.32 -2.56
CA TYR A 5 11.34 24.89 -2.70
C TYR A 5 11.83 24.64 -4.13
N LYS A 6 13.12 24.36 -4.29
CA LYS A 6 13.63 23.73 -5.51
C LYS A 6 12.91 22.39 -5.63
N ARG A 7 12.01 22.27 -6.61
CA ARG A 7 11.55 20.97 -7.12
C ARG A 7 12.80 20.21 -7.53
N SER A 8 13.20 19.22 -6.74
CA SER A 8 14.14 18.19 -7.18
C SER A 8 13.59 17.60 -8.47
N GLU A 9 14.47 17.41 -9.44
CA GLU A 9 14.14 16.91 -10.77
C GLU A 9 13.27 15.65 -10.66
N VAL A 10 12.02 15.76 -11.10
CA VAL A 10 11.16 14.60 -11.30
C VAL A 10 11.82 13.80 -12.41
N VAL A 11 12.45 12.68 -12.04
CA VAL A 11 13.01 11.71 -12.98
C VAL A 11 11.91 11.39 -14.00
N LYS A 12 12.17 11.63 -15.29
CA LYS A 12 11.20 11.32 -16.35
C LYS A 12 10.83 9.83 -16.24
N ALA A 13 9.54 9.57 -16.04
CA ALA A 13 8.91 8.25 -15.89
C ALA A 13 8.90 7.42 -17.18
N LYS A 14 10.01 7.36 -17.92
CA LYS A 14 10.09 6.61 -19.17
C LYS A 14 10.41 5.12 -18.95
N ASP A 15 10.95 4.80 -17.77
CA ASP A 15 11.35 3.43 -17.38
C ASP A 15 10.70 2.98 -16.05
N ALA A 16 9.77 3.76 -15.50
CA ALA A 16 9.09 3.42 -14.25
C ALA A 16 8.02 2.36 -14.50
N ALA A 17 8.15 1.19 -13.88
CA ALA A 17 7.13 0.15 -13.93
C ALA A 17 5.79 0.69 -13.40
N PRO A 18 4.66 0.50 -14.11
CA PRO A 18 3.34 0.88 -13.62
C PRO A 18 3.10 0.27 -12.23
N THR A 19 2.94 1.14 -11.23
CA THR A 19 2.85 0.76 -9.81
C THR A 19 1.53 1.23 -9.22
N ALA A 20 0.82 0.34 -8.55
CA ALA A 20 -0.41 0.64 -7.83
C ALA A 20 -0.13 0.68 -6.32
N MET A 21 -0.78 1.60 -5.61
CA MET A 21 -0.73 1.68 -4.15
C MET A 21 -2.08 1.24 -3.57
N VAL A 22 -2.01 0.39 -2.56
CA VAL A 22 -3.17 -0.14 -1.82
C VAL A 22 -3.03 0.31 -0.37
N GLY A 23 -3.60 1.48 -0.08
CA GLY A 23 -3.67 2.02 1.28
C GLY A 23 -4.84 1.43 2.05
N GLY A 24 -4.64 1.10 3.32
CA GLY A 24 -5.72 0.57 4.15
C GLY A 24 -5.35 0.46 5.63
N SER A 25 -6.36 0.49 6.51
CA SER A 25 -6.12 0.18 7.92
C SER A 25 -5.68 -1.26 8.12
N PHE A 26 -6.11 -2.19 7.26
CA PHE A 26 -5.77 -3.61 7.32
C PHE A 26 -5.99 -4.20 8.72
N ASP A 27 -7.22 -4.02 9.21
CA ASP A 27 -7.63 -4.39 10.57
C ASP A 27 -8.84 -5.36 10.54
N PRO A 28 -8.67 -6.61 10.03
CA PRO A 28 -7.49 -7.15 9.35
C PRO A 28 -7.52 -6.91 7.82
N ILE A 29 -6.41 -7.19 7.14
CA ILE A 29 -6.45 -7.45 5.68
C ILE A 29 -7.31 -8.70 5.42
N HIS A 30 -7.99 -8.75 4.27
CA HIS A 30 -8.95 -9.80 3.97
C HIS A 30 -9.05 -10.03 2.46
N LEU A 31 -9.77 -11.08 2.04
CA LEU A 31 -9.89 -11.49 0.63
C LEU A 31 -10.36 -10.37 -0.30
N GLY A 32 -11.24 -9.47 0.16
CA GLY A 32 -11.62 -8.29 -0.63
C GLY A 32 -10.44 -7.40 -1.06
N HIS A 33 -9.43 -7.20 -0.20
CA HIS A 33 -8.23 -6.43 -0.54
C HIS A 33 -7.35 -7.18 -1.56
N LEU A 34 -7.22 -8.50 -1.40
CA LEU A 34 -6.44 -9.33 -2.33
C LEU A 34 -7.14 -9.45 -3.69
N HIS A 35 -8.47 -9.57 -3.70
CA HIS A 35 -9.27 -9.62 -4.91
C HIS A 35 -9.21 -8.29 -5.70
N LEU A 36 -9.00 -7.16 -5.02
CA LEU A 36 -8.71 -5.90 -5.67
C LEU A 36 -7.39 -5.96 -6.45
N VAL A 37 -6.33 -6.52 -5.85
CA VAL A 37 -5.05 -6.72 -6.54
C VAL A 37 -5.21 -7.64 -7.74
N HIS A 38 -5.89 -8.79 -7.55
CA HIS A 38 -6.20 -9.72 -8.64
C HIS A 38 -6.94 -9.04 -9.80
N SER A 39 -7.98 -8.27 -9.46
CA SER A 39 -8.78 -7.54 -10.46
C SER A 39 -7.94 -6.54 -11.25
N VAL A 40 -6.99 -5.86 -10.60
CA VAL A 40 -6.09 -4.91 -11.27
C VAL A 40 -5.04 -5.66 -12.10
N ALA A 41 -4.41 -6.68 -11.55
CA ALA A 41 -3.36 -7.46 -12.20
C ALA A 41 -3.85 -8.14 -13.50
N THR A 42 -5.09 -8.65 -13.49
CA THR A 42 -5.69 -9.34 -14.64
C THR A 42 -6.26 -8.41 -15.72
N LYS A 43 -6.62 -7.17 -15.37
CA LYS A 43 -7.31 -6.25 -16.30
C LYS A 43 -6.45 -5.08 -16.77
N THR A 44 -5.24 -4.93 -16.23
CA THR A 44 -4.40 -3.74 -16.48
C THR A 44 -2.92 -4.11 -16.63
N ILE A 45 -2.09 -3.09 -16.85
CA ILE A 45 -0.63 -3.22 -16.99
C ILE A 45 0.13 -3.16 -15.67
N TYR A 46 -0.55 -2.94 -14.53
CA TYR A 46 0.09 -2.81 -13.23
C TYR A 46 0.60 -4.18 -12.77
N ARG A 47 1.91 -4.26 -12.51
CA ARG A 47 2.59 -5.47 -12.02
C ARG A 47 3.35 -5.26 -10.73
N ARG A 48 3.29 -4.05 -10.16
CA ARG A 48 3.84 -3.74 -8.84
C ARG A 48 2.75 -3.16 -7.96
N PHE A 49 2.58 -3.74 -6.78
CA PHE A 49 1.59 -3.33 -5.79
C PHE A 49 2.27 -3.04 -4.47
N ILE A 50 2.08 -1.82 -3.98
CA ILE A 50 2.61 -1.37 -2.69
C ILE A 50 1.45 -1.27 -1.71
N PHE A 51 1.47 -2.13 -0.69
CA PHE A 51 0.54 -2.09 0.42
C PHE A 51 1.05 -1.10 1.47
N VAL A 52 0.22 -0.13 1.83
CA VAL A 52 0.58 0.90 2.82
C VAL A 52 -0.37 0.80 4.02
N PRO A 53 0.04 0.13 5.11
CA PRO A 53 -0.76 0.07 6.32
C PRO A 53 -0.86 1.45 6.96
N VAL A 54 -2.08 1.90 7.21
CA VAL A 54 -2.31 3.22 7.80
C VAL A 54 -1.73 3.27 9.21
N GLY A 55 -0.97 4.33 9.51
CA GLY A 55 -0.49 4.68 10.85
C GLY A 55 -1.64 5.20 11.72
N ARG A 56 -2.12 6.41 11.43
CA ARG A 56 -3.23 7.02 12.17
C ARG A 56 -4.32 7.54 11.23
N ASN A 57 -5.48 6.88 11.23
CA ASN A 57 -6.58 7.20 10.33
C ASN A 57 -7.32 8.49 10.75
N HIS A 58 -7.37 9.50 9.86
CA HIS A 58 -8.09 10.75 10.08
C HIS A 58 -9.59 10.57 10.32
N PHE A 59 -10.22 9.65 9.59
CA PHE A 59 -11.68 9.46 9.57
C PHE A 59 -12.21 8.69 10.79
N LYS A 60 -11.31 8.09 11.58
CA LYS A 60 -11.66 7.26 12.73
C LYS A 60 -10.84 7.66 13.97
N PRO A 61 -11.00 8.89 14.49
CA PRO A 61 -10.19 9.38 15.60
C PRO A 61 -10.37 8.61 16.92
N HIS A 62 -11.49 7.89 17.05
CA HIS A 62 -11.82 7.06 18.22
C HIS A 62 -11.70 5.56 17.96
N ALA A 63 -11.21 5.16 16.79
CA ALA A 63 -10.97 3.74 16.56
C ALA A 63 -9.83 3.24 17.46
N ASN A 64 -10.00 2.02 17.96
CA ASN A 64 -8.96 1.26 18.64
C ASN A 64 -8.57 0.08 17.74
N PRO A 65 -7.83 0.33 16.63
CA PRO A 65 -7.46 -0.74 15.72
C PRO A 65 -6.50 -1.71 16.40
N ALA A 66 -6.33 -2.90 15.81
CA ALA A 66 -5.26 -3.78 16.24
C ALA A 66 -3.89 -3.05 16.19
N ALA A 67 -2.99 -3.46 17.08
CA ALA A 67 -1.65 -2.88 17.17
C ALA A 67 -0.95 -2.93 15.79
N GLU A 68 -0.17 -1.89 15.49
CA GLU A 68 0.48 -1.70 14.17
C GLU A 68 1.25 -2.94 13.72
N HIS A 69 1.99 -3.57 14.63
CA HIS A 69 2.77 -4.78 14.35
C HIS A 69 1.88 -6.00 14.01
N HIS A 70 0.69 -6.11 14.59
CA HIS A 70 -0.26 -7.18 14.23
C HIS A 70 -0.83 -6.96 12.83
N ARG A 71 -1.23 -5.74 12.51
CA ARG A 71 -1.75 -5.39 11.17
C ARG A 71 -0.68 -5.61 10.11
N LEU A 72 0.54 -5.15 10.37
CA LEU A 72 1.70 -5.37 9.51
C LEU A 72 1.99 -6.86 9.29
N ALA A 73 1.99 -7.66 10.36
CA ALA A 73 2.20 -9.11 10.26
C ALA A 73 1.10 -9.80 9.43
N MET A 74 -0.17 -9.42 9.62
CA MET A 74 -1.29 -9.96 8.84
C MET A 74 -1.20 -9.58 7.36
N VAL A 75 -0.75 -8.36 7.03
CA VAL A 75 -0.48 -7.96 5.64
C VAL A 75 0.60 -8.84 5.04
N LYS A 76 1.78 -8.96 5.69
CA LYS A 76 2.89 -9.79 5.21
C LYS A 76 2.46 -11.24 4.95
N ALA A 77 1.79 -11.87 5.92
CA ALA A 77 1.28 -13.23 5.76
C ALA A 77 0.26 -13.37 4.61
N SER A 78 -0.57 -12.35 4.37
CA SER A 78 -1.53 -12.36 3.26
C SER A 78 -0.87 -12.19 1.89
N LEU A 79 0.24 -11.45 1.81
CA LEU A 79 0.99 -11.30 0.56
C LEU A 79 1.78 -12.57 0.22
N GLU A 80 2.31 -13.26 1.24
CA GLU A 80 2.95 -14.57 1.08
C GLU A 80 1.95 -15.61 0.53
N ALA A 81 0.70 -15.60 1.02
CA ALA A 81 -0.35 -16.51 0.55
C ALA A 81 -0.99 -16.11 -0.79
N TYR A 82 -0.65 -14.95 -1.36
CA TYR A 82 -1.35 -14.40 -2.52
C TYR A 82 -1.28 -15.32 -3.74
N THR A 83 -0.09 -15.84 -4.07
CA THR A 83 0.12 -16.68 -5.25
C THR A 83 -0.64 -18.00 -5.14
N ASP A 84 -0.82 -18.53 -3.93
CA ASP A 84 -1.62 -19.74 -3.70
C ASP A 84 -3.12 -19.47 -3.88
N LEU A 85 -3.57 -18.26 -3.53
CA LEU A 85 -4.97 -17.84 -3.69
C LEU A 85 -5.33 -17.49 -5.14
N TYR A 86 -4.38 -16.95 -5.90
CA TYR A 86 -4.56 -16.54 -7.29
C TYR A 86 -3.42 -17.07 -8.19
N PRO A 87 -3.36 -18.40 -8.40
CA PRO A 87 -2.25 -19.05 -9.11
C PRO A 87 -2.17 -18.68 -10.60
N ASP A 88 -3.28 -18.25 -11.20
CA ASP A 88 -3.38 -17.88 -12.62
C ASP A 88 -3.06 -16.40 -12.88
N ASP A 89 -2.79 -15.62 -11.84
CA ASP A 89 -2.41 -14.22 -12.00
C ASP A 89 -1.05 -14.11 -12.70
N PRO A 90 -0.84 -13.04 -13.49
CA PRO A 90 0.48 -12.78 -14.03
C PRO A 90 1.49 -12.57 -12.88
N PRO A 91 2.80 -12.77 -13.14
CA PRO A 91 3.82 -12.42 -12.16
C PRO A 91 3.67 -10.96 -11.71
N ILE A 92 3.53 -10.76 -10.41
CA ILE A 92 3.40 -9.45 -9.77
C ILE A 92 4.43 -9.32 -8.64
N GLU A 93 4.83 -8.08 -8.38
CA GLU A 93 5.65 -7.67 -7.26
C GLU A 93 4.75 -7.12 -6.16
N LEU A 94 4.81 -7.72 -4.98
CA LEU A 94 4.03 -7.36 -3.80
C LEU A 94 4.97 -6.79 -2.74
N ILE A 95 4.75 -5.53 -2.35
CA ILE A 95 5.61 -4.79 -1.42
C ILE A 95 4.75 -4.28 -0.27
N VAL A 96 5.30 -4.29 0.94
CA VAL A 96 4.73 -3.55 2.07
C VAL A 96 5.59 -2.34 2.35
N ASP A 97 5.00 -1.16 2.33
CA ASP A 97 5.64 0.08 2.76
C ASP A 97 5.09 0.52 4.12
N GLU A 98 5.99 0.57 5.09
CA GLU A 98 5.70 0.92 6.49
C GLU A 98 5.80 2.45 6.73
N CYS A 99 5.94 3.25 5.68
CA CYS A 99 6.19 4.70 5.77
C CYS A 99 5.16 5.42 6.65
N GLU A 100 3.87 5.07 6.55
CA GLU A 100 2.82 5.68 7.37
C GLU A 100 2.87 5.24 8.84
N LEU A 101 3.32 4.03 9.14
CA LEU A 101 3.49 3.54 10.52
C LEU A 101 4.63 4.29 11.24
N HIS A 102 5.68 4.65 10.50
CA HIS A 102 6.81 5.41 11.03
C HIS A 102 6.58 6.93 11.05
N ARG A 103 5.61 7.41 10.26
CA ARG A 103 5.26 8.82 10.20
C ARG A 103 4.49 9.22 11.46
N LYS A 104 4.91 10.32 12.10
CA LYS A 104 4.14 10.90 13.22
C LYS A 104 2.95 11.67 12.68
N GLY A 105 1.81 11.55 13.36
CA GLY A 105 0.63 12.36 13.08
C GLY A 105 -0.45 11.60 12.32
N ILE A 106 -1.31 12.33 11.63
CA ILE A 106 -2.43 11.77 10.86
C ILE A 106 -1.91 11.35 9.49
N SER A 107 -2.33 10.18 9.03
CA SER A 107 -2.10 9.72 7.67
C SER A 107 -3.03 10.43 6.69
N TYR A 108 -2.44 11.19 5.77
CA TYR A 108 -3.11 11.69 4.56
C TYR A 108 -2.40 11.11 3.34
N THR A 109 -3.15 10.53 2.41
CA THR A 109 -2.61 9.82 1.23
C THR A 109 -1.79 10.70 0.28
N ILE A 110 -1.94 12.02 0.36
CA ILE A 110 -1.21 12.97 -0.49
C ILE A 110 0.21 13.27 0.03
N ASP A 111 0.47 13.01 1.31
CA ASP A 111 1.73 13.31 1.99
C ASP A 111 2.75 12.17 1.78
#